data_AF-A0AAU3BXK1-F1
#
_entry.id   AF-A0AAU3BXK1-F1
#
_cell.length_a   1.000
_cell.length_b   1.000
_cell.length_c   1.000
_cell.angle_alpha   90.00
_cell.angle_beta   90.00
_cell.angle_gamma   90.00
#
_symmetry.space_group_name_H-M   'P 1'
#
loop_
_entity.id
_entity.type
_entity.pdbx_description
1 polymer ?
#
loop_
_entity_poly.entity_id
_entity_poly.type
_entity_poly.pdbx_seq_one_letter_code
_entity_poly.pdbx_strand_id
1 'polypeptide(L)'
;MSFPVDLTAALTGASVAQLHNWRRTDLLVPEVQDNPVRYSFRDVVALRTFVYLRSKLPLQRIRKAMDQLRKWDLTEHPAAYVLVTEGDSVFLVQEERTVDLVRHPGQETIFSLANVFAPFENMQGRNVADFRRPRPNLEVKENRLGGWPTIQGTRVPYDAVAKLVAGGVEPAEVKRFYPSVEVSGAADAADFHREVVQIGGRAA
;
A
#
# COMPACT_ATOMS: atom_id res chain seq x y z
N MET A 1 -11.92 -7.61 4.71
CA MET A 1 -11.66 -6.25 5.22
C MET A 1 -11.51 -5.32 4.03
N SER A 2 -11.79 -4.03 4.22
CA SER A 2 -11.69 -3.05 3.15
C SER A 2 -11.02 -1.78 3.65
N PHE A 3 -10.18 -1.15 2.85
CA PHE A 3 -9.32 -0.04 3.23
C PHE A 3 -9.94 1.29 2.76
N PRO A 4 -10.18 2.26 3.67
CA PRO A 4 -10.55 3.61 3.28
C PRO A 4 -9.40 4.34 2.59
N VAL A 5 -9.72 5.43 1.89
CA VAL A 5 -8.79 6.21 1.06
C VAL A 5 -7.58 6.73 1.84
N ASP A 6 -7.80 7.22 3.05
CA ASP A 6 -6.77 7.77 3.94
C ASP A 6 -5.78 6.71 4.43
N LEU A 7 -6.27 5.55 4.87
CA LEU A 7 -5.43 4.42 5.23
C LEU A 7 -4.67 3.87 4.03
N THR A 8 -5.32 3.77 2.87
CA THR A 8 -4.65 3.37 1.62
C THR A 8 -3.53 4.35 1.26
N ALA A 9 -3.77 5.67 1.34
CA ALA A 9 -2.75 6.68 1.07
C ALA A 9 -1.56 6.61 2.05
N ALA A 10 -1.82 6.35 3.34
CA ALA A 10 -0.79 6.14 4.36
C ALA A 10 0.07 4.91 4.05
N LEU A 11 -0.56 3.76 3.78
CA LEU A 11 0.13 2.48 3.54
C LEU A 11 0.87 2.43 2.20
N THR A 12 0.39 3.12 1.17
CA THR A 12 0.94 3.02 -0.19
C THR A 12 2.00 4.07 -0.50
N GLY A 13 1.99 5.20 0.20
CA GLY A 13 2.80 6.35 -0.21
C GLY A 13 2.09 7.34 -1.14
N ALA A 14 0.87 7.01 -1.61
CA ALA A 14 0.12 7.85 -2.54
C ALA A 14 -0.45 9.10 -1.86
N SER A 15 -0.68 10.16 -2.63
CA SER A 15 -1.59 11.23 -2.23
C SER A 15 -3.04 10.86 -2.54
N VAL A 16 -4.00 11.43 -1.82
CA VAL A 16 -5.44 11.22 -2.09
C VAL A 16 -5.80 11.66 -3.53
N ALA A 17 -5.16 12.71 -4.03
CA ALA A 17 -5.32 13.15 -5.42
C ALA A 17 -4.80 12.13 -6.43
N GLN A 18 -3.69 11.44 -6.15
CA GLN A 18 -3.20 10.35 -7.00
C GLN A 18 -4.20 9.19 -7.01
N LEU A 19 -4.70 8.77 -5.84
CA LEU A 19 -5.71 7.71 -5.72
C LEU A 19 -6.99 8.07 -6.48
N HIS A 20 -7.47 9.30 -6.37
CA HIS A 20 -8.62 9.79 -7.13
C HIS A 20 -8.35 9.80 -8.65
N ASN A 21 -7.19 10.31 -9.08
CA ASN A 21 -6.84 10.37 -10.50
C ASN A 21 -6.74 8.98 -11.13
N TRP A 22 -6.13 8.02 -10.42
CA TRP A 22 -5.96 6.65 -10.91
C TRP A 22 -7.28 5.90 -11.04
N ARG A 23 -8.24 6.14 -10.13
CA ARG A 23 -9.62 5.66 -10.29
C ARG A 23 -10.33 6.29 -11.48
N ARG A 24 -10.30 7.61 -11.58
CA ARG A 24 -10.95 8.37 -12.67
C ARG A 24 -10.42 8.03 -14.07
N THR A 25 -9.21 7.50 -14.15
CA THR A 25 -8.55 7.15 -15.42
C THR A 25 -8.44 5.65 -15.63
N ASP A 26 -9.18 4.86 -14.85
CA ASP A 26 -9.24 3.40 -14.88
C ASP A 26 -7.87 2.72 -14.83
N LEU A 27 -6.88 3.39 -14.22
CA LEU A 27 -5.58 2.78 -13.98
C LEU A 27 -5.69 1.70 -12.89
N LEU A 28 -6.51 1.96 -11.88
CA LEU A 28 -6.98 0.97 -10.92
C LEU A 28 -8.36 1.38 -10.42
N VAL A 29 -9.32 0.46 -10.55
CA VAL A 29 -10.69 0.60 -10.05
C VAL A 29 -10.80 -0.23 -8.77
N PRO A 30 -11.38 0.31 -7.67
CA PRO A 30 -11.47 -0.43 -6.41
C PRO A 30 -12.29 -1.71 -6.56
N GLU A 31 -11.79 -2.83 -6.06
CA GLU A 31 -12.49 -4.11 -6.15
C GLU A 31 -13.70 -4.20 -5.21
N VAL A 32 -13.72 -3.41 -4.12
CA VAL A 32 -14.74 -3.55 -3.06
C VAL A 32 -15.91 -2.60 -3.26
N GLN A 33 -15.66 -1.30 -3.32
CA GLN A 33 -16.72 -0.30 -3.42
C GLN A 33 -16.18 1.02 -3.95
N ASP A 34 -16.94 1.71 -4.80
CA ASP A 34 -16.55 3.02 -5.35
C ASP A 34 -17.24 4.21 -4.64
N ASN A 35 -18.36 3.99 -3.93
CA ASN A 35 -18.99 5.03 -3.10
C ASN A 35 -19.67 4.48 -1.82
N PRO A 36 -19.19 4.81 -0.61
CA PRO A 36 -17.88 5.43 -0.36
C PRO A 36 -16.76 4.51 -0.86
N VAL A 37 -15.63 5.10 -1.23
CA VAL A 37 -14.50 4.36 -1.82
C VAL A 37 -13.87 3.42 -0.80
N ARG A 38 -13.76 2.15 -1.18
CA ARG A 38 -13.15 1.09 -0.39
C ARG A 38 -12.27 0.21 -1.28
N TYR A 39 -11.03 0.03 -0.85
CA TYR A 39 -10.04 -0.80 -1.54
C TYR A 39 -9.93 -2.19 -0.91
N SER A 40 -9.60 -3.21 -1.69
CA SER A 40 -9.19 -4.53 -1.19
C SER A 40 -7.72 -4.50 -0.74
N PHE A 41 -7.22 -5.58 -0.13
CA PHE A 41 -5.78 -5.70 0.14
C PHE A 41 -4.97 -5.75 -1.16
N ARG A 42 -5.49 -6.44 -2.18
CA ARG A 42 -4.87 -6.52 -3.51
C ARG A 42 -4.75 -5.12 -4.12
N ASP A 43 -5.81 -4.32 -4.05
CA ASP A 43 -5.79 -2.92 -4.49
C ASP A 43 -4.66 -2.13 -3.82
N VAL A 44 -4.54 -2.24 -2.49
CA VAL A 44 -3.50 -1.53 -1.72
C VAL A 44 -2.10 -1.96 -2.18
N VAL A 45 -1.86 -3.26 -2.39
CA VAL A 45 -0.57 -3.75 -2.91
C VAL A 45 -0.30 -3.20 -4.30
N ALA A 46 -1.27 -3.24 -5.23
CA ALA A 46 -1.12 -2.71 -6.58
C ALA A 46 -0.86 -1.19 -6.57
N LEU A 47 -1.59 -0.43 -5.78
CA LEU A 47 -1.40 1.01 -5.62
C LEU A 47 -0.01 1.33 -5.06
N ARG A 48 0.47 0.56 -4.09
CA ARG A 48 1.84 0.71 -3.57
C ARG A 48 2.89 0.42 -4.65
N THR A 49 2.68 -0.62 -5.46
CA THR A 49 3.52 -0.90 -6.63
C THR A 49 3.52 0.28 -7.59
N PHE A 50 2.38 0.91 -7.87
CA PHE A 50 2.32 2.08 -8.73
C PHE A 50 3.08 3.27 -8.16
N VAL A 51 2.97 3.54 -6.85
CA VAL A 51 3.74 4.62 -6.20
C VAL A 51 5.24 4.35 -6.27
N TYR A 52 5.66 3.11 -6.00
CA TYR A 52 7.05 2.69 -6.08
C TYR A 52 7.59 2.82 -7.51
N LEU A 53 6.90 2.27 -8.51
CA LEU A 53 7.30 2.41 -9.92
C LEU A 53 7.32 3.88 -10.34
N ARG A 54 6.39 4.69 -9.83
CA ARG A 54 6.31 6.11 -10.18
C ARG A 54 7.53 6.90 -9.66
N SER A 55 8.17 6.46 -8.56
CA SER A 55 9.42 7.08 -8.08
C SER A 55 10.62 6.81 -8.99
N LYS A 56 10.51 5.82 -9.89
CA LYS A 56 11.57 5.42 -10.83
C LYS A 56 11.22 5.73 -12.29
N LEU A 57 9.94 5.75 -12.64
CA LEU A 57 9.46 5.80 -14.02
C LEU A 57 8.36 6.87 -14.24
N PRO A 58 8.25 7.42 -15.47
CA PRO A 58 7.10 8.22 -15.89
C PRO A 58 5.75 7.49 -15.75
N LEU A 59 4.69 8.18 -15.31
CA LEU A 59 3.35 7.58 -15.16
C LEU A 59 2.85 6.95 -16.47
N GLN A 60 3.17 7.58 -17.60
CA GLN A 60 2.76 7.07 -18.91
C GLN A 60 3.36 5.70 -19.22
N ARG A 61 4.53 5.36 -18.68
CA ARG A 61 5.10 4.02 -18.82
C ARG A 61 4.32 2.98 -18.03
N ILE A 62 3.91 3.32 -16.81
CA ILE A 62 3.06 2.47 -15.98
C ILE A 62 1.72 2.21 -16.71
N ARG A 63 1.10 3.26 -17.26
CA ARG A 63 -0.14 3.12 -18.06
C ARG A 63 0.03 2.18 -19.26
N LYS A 64 1.10 2.39 -20.04
CA LYS A 64 1.42 1.52 -21.19
C LYS A 64 1.61 0.06 -20.78
N ALA A 65 2.31 -0.20 -19.67
CA ALA A 65 2.49 -1.57 -19.17
C ALA A 65 1.15 -2.22 -18.81
N MET A 66 0.26 -1.49 -18.13
CA MET A 66 -1.09 -1.99 -17.79
C MET A 66 -1.95 -2.22 -19.04
N ASP A 67 -1.86 -1.35 -20.05
CA ASP A 67 -2.53 -1.56 -21.33
C ASP A 67 -2.05 -2.82 -22.05
N GLN A 68 -0.75 -3.13 -21.96
CA GLN A 68 -0.16 -4.31 -22.60
C GLN A 68 -0.60 -5.61 -21.92
N LEU A 69 -0.67 -5.63 -20.59
CA LEU A 69 -1.25 -6.77 -19.85
C LEU A 69 -2.67 -7.07 -20.33
N ARG A 70 -3.51 -6.04 -20.48
CA ARG A 70 -4.87 -6.20 -21.03
C ARG A 70 -4.87 -6.73 -22.47
N LYS A 71 -3.97 -6.27 -23.33
CA LYS A 71 -3.88 -6.72 -24.73
C LYS A 71 -3.45 -8.18 -24.87
N TRP A 72 -2.72 -8.72 -23.90
CA TRP A 72 -2.29 -10.11 -23.87
C TRP A 72 -3.25 -11.03 -23.12
N ASP A 73 -4.46 -10.55 -22.83
CA ASP A 73 -5.50 -11.26 -22.09
C ASP A 73 -5.08 -11.63 -20.64
N LEU A 74 -4.07 -10.93 -20.11
CA LEU A 74 -3.63 -11.03 -18.72
C LEU A 74 -4.46 -10.06 -17.87
N THR A 75 -5.73 -10.43 -17.68
CA THR A 75 -6.75 -9.58 -17.05
C THR A 75 -6.87 -9.74 -15.52
N GLU A 76 -6.01 -10.55 -14.89
CA GLU A 76 -5.97 -10.64 -13.43
C GLU A 76 -5.63 -9.29 -12.77
N HIS A 77 -6.00 -9.16 -11.49
CA HIS A 77 -5.74 -7.95 -10.71
C HIS A 77 -4.23 -7.62 -10.68
N PRO A 78 -3.81 -6.35 -10.82
CA PRO A 78 -2.40 -5.97 -10.97
C PRO A 78 -1.44 -6.48 -9.88
N ALA A 79 -1.96 -6.71 -8.67
CA ALA A 79 -1.20 -7.29 -7.55
C ALA A 79 -0.76 -8.75 -7.75
N ALA A 80 -1.32 -9.48 -8.73
CA ALA A 80 -0.94 -10.86 -9.05
C ALA A 80 0.37 -10.93 -9.87
N TYR A 81 0.86 -9.79 -10.34
CA TYR A 81 1.95 -9.69 -11.28
C TYR A 81 3.21 -9.14 -10.63
N VAL A 82 4.34 -9.83 -10.83
CA VAL A 82 5.66 -9.27 -10.50
C VAL A 82 6.12 -8.46 -11.69
N LEU A 83 6.26 -7.15 -11.50
CA LEU A 83 6.70 -6.24 -12.54
C LEU A 83 8.22 -6.04 -12.45
N VAL A 84 9.01 -6.56 -13.37
CA VAL A 84 10.47 -6.26 -13.49
C VAL A 84 10.68 -5.08 -14.43
N THR A 85 11.81 -4.37 -14.39
CA THR A 85 12.11 -3.35 -15.40
C THR A 85 13.52 -3.48 -15.93
N GLU A 86 13.74 -3.14 -17.19
CA GLU A 86 15.05 -3.13 -17.85
C GLU A 86 15.05 -1.93 -18.78
N GLY A 87 15.94 -0.97 -18.52
CA GLY A 87 15.99 0.31 -19.23
C GLY A 87 14.64 1.03 -19.27
N ASP A 88 14.01 1.01 -20.44
CA ASP A 88 12.73 1.66 -20.71
C ASP A 88 11.50 0.77 -20.49
N SER A 89 11.72 -0.49 -20.09
CA SER A 89 10.73 -1.56 -20.17
C SER A 89 10.17 -2.00 -18.83
N VAL A 90 8.93 -2.50 -18.81
CA VAL A 90 8.31 -3.18 -17.65
C VAL A 90 8.04 -4.62 -18.09
N PHE A 91 8.38 -5.62 -17.27
CA PHE A 91 8.28 -7.04 -17.58
C PHE A 91 7.31 -7.68 -16.60
N LEU A 92 6.53 -8.64 -17.07
CA LEU A 92 5.83 -9.55 -16.18
C LEU A 92 6.73 -10.76 -15.89
N VAL A 93 6.93 -11.09 -14.61
CA VAL A 93 7.52 -12.36 -14.19
C VAL A 93 6.40 -13.27 -13.69
N GLN A 94 6.10 -14.31 -14.46
CA GLN A 94 5.42 -15.52 -13.97
C GLN A 94 6.48 -16.61 -13.78
N GLU A 95 6.24 -17.58 -12.91
CA GLU A 95 7.22 -18.55 -12.35
C GLU A 95 8.13 -19.28 -13.36
N GLU A 96 7.83 -19.26 -14.67
CA GLU A 96 8.70 -19.82 -15.71
C GLU A 96 8.91 -18.93 -16.96
N ARG A 97 8.40 -17.69 -16.98
CA ARG A 97 8.51 -16.79 -18.16
C ARG A 97 8.63 -15.31 -17.76
N THR A 98 9.70 -14.69 -18.24
CA THR A 98 9.88 -13.22 -18.23
C THR A 98 9.39 -12.68 -19.57
N VAL A 99 8.33 -11.86 -19.56
CA VAL A 99 7.78 -11.27 -20.80
C VAL A 99 7.90 -9.75 -20.76
N ASP A 100 8.57 -9.19 -21.75
CA ASP A 100 8.81 -7.75 -21.90
C ASP A 100 7.54 -7.01 -22.35
N LEU A 101 6.91 -6.24 -21.46
CA LEU A 101 5.67 -5.51 -21.73
C LEU A 101 5.90 -4.20 -22.51
N VAL A 102 7.14 -3.77 -22.78
CA VAL A 102 7.40 -2.40 -23.29
C VAL A 102 8.54 -2.27 -24.34
N ARG A 103 9.63 -3.04 -24.23
CA ARG A 103 10.82 -3.15 -25.12
C ARG A 103 11.84 -2.01 -25.23
N HIS A 104 13.08 -2.31 -24.78
CA HIS A 104 14.45 -1.94 -25.23
C HIS A 104 15.49 -2.64 -24.31
N PRO A 105 16.59 -3.24 -24.82
CA PRO A 105 17.58 -3.95 -24.00
C PRO A 105 18.62 -3.03 -23.33
N GLY A 106 18.97 -3.31 -22.06
CA GLY A 106 20.02 -2.62 -21.28
C GLY A 106 19.71 -2.46 -19.78
N GLN A 107 20.67 -2.78 -18.91
CA GLN A 107 20.61 -2.75 -17.43
C GLN A 107 19.25 -3.12 -16.79
N GLU A 108 19.15 -4.39 -16.40
CA GLU A 108 18.01 -4.94 -15.65
C GLU A 108 17.94 -4.34 -14.24
N THR A 109 16.81 -3.74 -13.89
CA THR A 109 16.43 -3.42 -12.51
C THR A 109 15.22 -4.27 -12.11
N ILE A 110 15.49 -5.38 -11.42
CA ILE A 110 14.48 -6.28 -10.89
C ILE A 110 13.71 -5.57 -9.76
N PHE A 111 12.45 -5.23 -10.01
CA PHE A 111 11.54 -4.75 -8.97
C PHE A 111 10.78 -5.92 -8.36
N SER A 112 11.32 -6.45 -7.26
CA SER A 112 10.65 -7.50 -6.51
C SER A 112 9.53 -6.91 -5.64
N LEU A 113 8.54 -7.72 -5.28
CA LEU A 113 7.53 -7.34 -4.29
C LEU A 113 8.16 -6.99 -2.92
N ALA A 114 9.34 -7.56 -2.61
CA ALA A 114 10.11 -7.18 -1.44
C ALA A 114 10.59 -5.72 -1.52
N ASN A 115 11.04 -5.26 -2.68
CA ASN A 115 11.45 -3.86 -2.89
C ASN A 115 10.25 -2.90 -2.80
N VAL A 116 9.09 -3.31 -3.32
CA VAL A 116 7.85 -2.53 -3.20
C VAL A 116 7.46 -2.36 -1.73
N PHE A 117 7.58 -3.41 -0.92
CA PHE A 117 7.20 -3.38 0.49
C PHE A 117 8.22 -2.73 1.40
N ALA A 118 9.50 -2.75 1.05
CA ALA A 118 10.54 -2.03 1.78
C ALA A 118 10.25 -0.51 1.83
N PRO A 119 10.86 0.23 2.77
CA PRO A 119 10.82 1.69 2.75
C PRO A 119 11.43 2.25 1.46
N PHE A 120 10.84 3.32 0.93
CA PHE A 120 11.37 4.02 -0.24
C PHE A 120 10.96 5.51 -0.24
N GLU A 121 11.68 6.34 -0.98
CA GLU A 121 11.31 7.73 -1.21
C GLU A 121 10.41 7.83 -2.45
N ASN A 122 9.25 8.47 -2.32
CA ASN A 122 8.34 8.69 -3.44
C ASN A 122 8.76 9.93 -4.28
N MET A 123 8.08 10.19 -5.40
CA MET A 123 8.40 11.35 -6.26
C MET A 123 8.27 12.72 -5.58
N GLN A 124 7.60 12.82 -4.44
CA GLN A 124 7.39 14.06 -3.69
C GLN A 124 8.47 14.25 -2.62
N GLY A 125 9.50 13.40 -2.57
CA GLY A 125 10.52 13.41 -1.53
C GLY A 125 10.04 12.85 -0.18
N ARG A 126 8.87 12.20 -0.14
CA ARG A 126 8.32 11.63 1.09
C ARG A 126 8.89 10.22 1.29
N ASN A 127 9.45 9.98 2.47
CA ASN A 127 9.77 8.63 2.93
C ASN A 127 8.48 7.84 3.19
N VAL A 128 8.26 6.80 2.39
CA VAL A 128 7.17 5.84 2.55
C VAL A 128 7.66 4.72 3.46
N ALA A 129 6.97 4.49 4.57
CA ALA A 129 7.32 3.45 5.53
C ALA A 129 7.20 2.03 4.94
N ASP A 130 7.81 1.05 5.61
CA ASP A 130 7.66 -0.37 5.26
C ASP A 130 6.17 -0.76 5.28
N PHE A 131 5.72 -1.43 4.22
CA PHE A 131 4.32 -1.82 4.09
C PHE A 131 3.88 -2.81 5.17
N ARG A 132 4.72 -3.81 5.43
CA ARG A 132 4.45 -4.88 6.39
C ARG A 132 4.61 -4.38 7.83
N ARG A 133 5.39 -3.32 8.03
CA ARG A 133 5.64 -2.68 9.33
C ARG A 133 5.56 -1.14 9.23
N PRO A 134 4.34 -0.57 9.15
CA PRO A 134 4.17 0.89 9.03
C PRO A 134 4.67 1.66 10.26
N ARG A 135 4.81 0.97 11.40
CA ARG A 135 5.53 1.38 12.61
C ARG A 135 6.23 0.18 13.23
N PRO A 136 7.25 0.36 14.09
CA PRO A 136 7.99 -0.74 14.70
C PRO A 136 7.12 -1.83 15.35
N ASN A 137 6.05 -1.43 16.04
CA ASN A 137 5.15 -2.33 16.76
C ASN A 137 3.83 -2.56 16.01
N LEU A 138 3.77 -2.29 14.71
CA LEU A 138 2.61 -2.58 13.86
C LEU A 138 2.96 -3.61 12.78
N GLU A 139 1.99 -4.45 12.41
CA GLU A 139 2.12 -5.44 11.36
C GLU A 139 0.92 -5.44 10.40
N VAL A 140 1.23 -5.52 9.11
CA VAL A 140 0.28 -5.74 8.02
C VAL A 140 0.55 -7.13 7.43
N LYS A 141 -0.40 -8.05 7.58
CA LYS A 141 -0.32 -9.42 7.08
C LYS A 141 -1.65 -9.81 6.46
N GLU A 142 -1.66 -10.22 5.20
CA GLU A 142 -2.89 -10.57 4.48
C GLU A 142 -3.72 -11.63 5.21
N ASN A 143 -3.06 -12.68 5.71
CA ASN A 143 -3.70 -13.76 6.47
C ASN A 143 -4.14 -13.36 7.90
N ARG A 144 -3.97 -12.08 8.29
CA ARG A 144 -4.40 -11.53 9.57
C ARG A 144 -5.31 -10.33 9.33
N LEU A 145 -6.59 -10.49 9.67
CA LEU A 145 -7.62 -9.47 9.44
C LEU A 145 -7.61 -8.93 8.00
N GLY A 146 -7.33 -9.78 7.00
CA GLY A 146 -7.30 -9.37 5.60
C GLY A 146 -6.29 -8.25 5.30
N GLY A 147 -5.17 -8.19 6.02
CA GLY A 147 -4.15 -7.15 5.87
C GLY A 147 -4.44 -5.86 6.63
N TRP A 148 -5.48 -5.78 7.46
CA TRP A 148 -5.68 -4.62 8.32
C TRP A 148 -4.48 -4.47 9.28
N PRO A 149 -3.94 -3.25 9.50
CA PRO A 149 -2.82 -3.08 10.41
C PRO A 149 -3.20 -3.49 11.85
N THR A 150 -2.31 -4.25 12.48
CA THR A 150 -2.50 -4.79 13.84
C THR A 150 -1.31 -4.46 14.72
N ILE A 151 -1.50 -4.49 16.03
CA ILE A 151 -0.36 -4.50 16.97
C ILE A 151 0.45 -5.77 16.72
N GLN A 152 1.77 -5.63 16.63
CA GLN A 152 2.72 -6.70 16.34
C GLN A 152 2.47 -7.94 17.20
N GLY A 153 2.47 -9.11 16.57
CA GLY A 153 2.25 -10.38 17.28
C GLY A 153 0.81 -10.64 17.73
N THR A 154 -0.12 -9.70 17.55
CA THR A 154 -1.51 -9.84 18.01
C THR A 154 -2.50 -9.76 16.84
N ARG A 155 -3.78 -10.03 17.11
CA ARG A 155 -4.90 -9.71 16.20
C ARG A 155 -5.63 -8.41 16.60
N VAL A 156 -5.04 -7.59 17.46
CA VAL A 156 -5.65 -6.35 17.93
C VAL A 156 -5.48 -5.27 16.84
N PRO A 157 -6.57 -4.70 16.29
CA PRO A 157 -6.49 -3.66 15.27
C PRO A 157 -5.80 -2.39 15.81
N TYR A 158 -4.94 -1.78 15.00
CA TYR A 158 -4.26 -0.54 15.41
C TYR A 158 -5.26 0.59 15.74
N ASP A 159 -6.34 0.70 14.96
CA ASP A 159 -7.31 1.78 15.08
C ASP A 159 -8.19 1.63 16.32
N ALA A 160 -8.46 0.40 16.76
CA ALA A 160 -9.15 0.14 18.02
C ALA A 160 -8.32 0.64 19.21
N VAL A 161 -7.00 0.40 19.20
CA VAL A 161 -6.09 0.90 20.24
C VAL A 161 -5.93 2.42 20.13
N ALA A 162 -5.75 2.95 18.93
CA ALA A 162 -5.60 4.37 18.71
C ALA A 162 -6.84 5.17 19.14
N LYS A 163 -8.05 4.65 18.94
CA LYS A 163 -9.30 5.27 19.40
C LYS A 163 -9.40 5.34 20.93
N LEU A 164 -8.90 4.33 21.66
CA LEU A 164 -8.80 4.41 23.12
C LEU A 164 -7.86 5.55 23.54
N VAL A 165 -6.68 5.63 22.90
CA VAL A 165 -5.71 6.68 23.21
C VAL A 165 -6.25 8.06 22.87
N ALA A 166 -6.90 8.22 21.71
CA ALA A 166 -7.56 9.47 21.33
C ALA A 166 -8.74 9.84 22.26
N GLY A 167 -9.36 8.84 22.90
CA GLY A 167 -10.39 9.01 23.92
C GLY A 167 -9.86 9.35 25.32
N GLY A 168 -8.55 9.54 25.48
CA GLY A 168 -7.92 9.93 26.74
C GLY A 168 -7.35 8.78 27.58
N VAL A 169 -7.33 7.55 27.04
CA VAL A 169 -6.65 6.43 27.72
C VAL A 169 -5.14 6.56 27.50
N GLU A 170 -4.36 6.67 28.57
CA GLU A 170 -2.90 6.70 28.46
C GLU A 170 -2.37 5.39 27.83
N PRO A 171 -1.36 5.43 26.94
CA PRO A 171 -0.82 4.22 26.30
C PRO A 171 -0.42 3.11 27.28
N ALA A 172 0.04 3.47 28.49
CA ALA A 172 0.40 2.53 29.55
C ALA A 172 -0.79 1.77 30.14
N GLU A 173 -2.00 2.33 30.02
CA GLU A 173 -3.24 1.76 30.55
C GLU A 173 -3.99 0.92 29.51
N VAL A 174 -3.62 0.99 28.23
CA VAL A 174 -4.24 0.21 27.15
C VAL A 174 -4.24 -1.29 27.45
N LYS A 175 -3.21 -1.80 28.12
CA LYS A 175 -3.13 -3.22 28.52
C LYS A 175 -4.29 -3.68 29.41
N ARG A 176 -5.00 -2.77 30.09
CA ARG A 176 -6.21 -3.11 30.86
C ARG A 176 -7.37 -3.53 29.94
N PHE A 177 -7.41 -3.00 28.72
CA PHE A 177 -8.42 -3.31 27.70
C PHE A 177 -7.95 -4.42 26.77
N TYR A 178 -6.67 -4.37 26.39
CA TYR A 178 -6.03 -5.34 25.51
C TYR A 178 -4.75 -5.89 26.16
N PRO A 179 -4.84 -6.96 26.98
CA PRO A 179 -3.70 -7.46 27.77
C PRO A 179 -2.45 -7.84 26.97
N SER A 180 -2.60 -8.11 25.67
CA SER A 180 -1.49 -8.44 24.76
C SER A 180 -0.83 -7.22 24.11
N VAL A 181 -1.27 -6.00 24.42
CA VAL A 181 -0.78 -4.76 23.81
C VAL A 181 0.16 -4.05 24.77
N GLU A 182 1.43 -4.05 24.41
CA GLU A 182 2.47 -3.29 25.11
C GLU A 182 2.33 -1.78 24.88
N VAL A 183 2.92 -1.01 25.79
CA VAL A 183 2.87 0.47 25.77
C VAL A 183 3.41 1.04 24.46
N SER A 184 4.49 0.45 23.93
CA SER A 184 5.09 0.84 22.64
C SER A 184 4.13 0.58 21.47
N GLY A 185 3.40 -0.54 21.50
CA GLY A 185 2.36 -0.87 20.53
C GLY A 185 1.21 0.14 20.54
N ALA A 186 0.78 0.55 21.74
CA ALA A 186 -0.23 1.59 21.88
C ALA A 186 0.23 2.96 21.36
N ALA A 187 1.47 3.35 21.67
CA ALA A 187 2.06 4.60 21.18
C ALA A 187 2.18 4.61 19.64
N ASP A 188 2.69 3.54 19.04
CA ASP A 188 2.82 3.41 17.58
C ASP A 188 1.46 3.40 16.88
N ALA A 189 0.46 2.75 17.46
CA ALA A 189 -0.91 2.75 16.93
C ALA A 189 -1.51 4.16 16.91
N ALA A 190 -1.36 4.91 18.02
CA ALA A 190 -1.82 6.28 18.11
C ALA A 190 -1.08 7.19 17.11
N ASP A 191 0.23 7.03 16.97
CA ASP A 191 1.03 7.80 16.02
C ASP A 191 0.61 7.56 14.57
N PHE A 192 0.52 6.29 14.16
CA PHE A 192 0.08 5.93 12.82
C PHE A 192 -1.36 6.40 12.53
N HIS A 193 -2.24 6.34 13.53
CA HIS A 193 -3.60 6.83 13.37
C HIS A 193 -3.68 8.35 13.16
N ARG A 194 -2.85 9.14 13.86
CA ARG A 194 -2.75 10.59 13.61
C ARG A 194 -2.33 10.89 12.17
N GLU A 195 -1.37 10.14 11.63
CA GLU A 195 -0.97 10.27 10.23
C GLU A 195 -2.15 9.99 9.28
N VAL A 196 -2.87 8.88 9.49
CA VAL A 196 -4.04 8.52 8.68
C VAL A 196 -5.12 9.60 8.73
N VAL A 197 -5.48 10.08 9.93
CA VAL A 197 -6.49 11.13 10.10
C VAL A 197 -6.05 12.44 9.44
N GLN A 198 -4.77 12.82 9.55
CA GLN A 198 -4.24 14.02 8.91
C GLN A 198 -4.30 13.94 7.38
N ILE A 199 -4.07 12.76 6.80
CA ILE A 199 -4.23 12.52 5.36
C ILE A 199 -5.69 12.69 4.95
N GLY A 200 -6.63 12.12 5.71
CA GLY A 200 -8.06 12.26 5.47
C GLY A 200 -8.55 13.71 5.56
N GLY A 201 -8.11 14.44 6.59
CA GLY A 201 -8.51 15.84 6.81
C GLY A 201 -7.97 16.83 5.78
N ARG A 202 -6.85 16.53 5.11
CA ARG A 202 -6.31 17.34 4.00
C ARG A 202 -7.09 17.17 2.68
N ALA A 203 -7.92 16.14 2.59
CA ALA A 203 -8.68 15.81 1.39
C ALA A 203 -10.15 16.25 1.45
N ALA A 204 -10.63 16.69 2.62
CA ALA A 204 -11.95 17.28 2.85
C ALA A 204 -11.90 18.79 2.61
#